data_AF-A0A7S0WFW1-F1
#
_entry.id   AF-A0A7S0WFW1-F1
#
_cell.length_a   1.000
_cell.length_b   1.000
_cell.length_c   1.000
_cell.angle_alpha   90.00
_cell.angle_beta   90.00
_cell.angle_gamma   90.00
#
_symmetry.space_group_name_H-M   'P 1'
#
loop_
_entity.id
_entity.type
_entity.pdbx_description
1 polymer ?
#
loop_
_entity_poly.entity_id
_entity_poly.type
_entity_poly.pdbx_seq_one_letter_code
_entity_poly.pdbx_strand_id
1 'polypeptide(L)'
;VDPRNGRDSASGSSRASALRTLSAAWAQVPESTAKTGTGVRVMITAGTFTADMQPRYWSGRLGARGAPLILQAADGDTSVTLADMNVYNVTHLYLIGLRVAGYEANVFHCERCYHVLFRRCSFWAASGEGSSTAEVVKLNQCAGVYMEGCAV
;
A
#
# COMPACT_ATOMS: atom_id res chain seq x y z
N VAL A 1 -9.93 -6.68 1.64
CA VAL A 1 -10.53 -5.39 1.26
C VAL A 1 -11.14 -5.55 -0.11
N ASP A 2 -12.40 -5.16 -0.26
CA ASP A 2 -13.13 -5.16 -1.52
C ASP A 2 -13.73 -3.77 -1.77
N PRO A 3 -13.24 -3.01 -2.77
CA PRO A 3 -13.67 -1.63 -2.98
C PRO A 3 -15.13 -1.52 -3.44
N ARG A 4 -15.72 -2.60 -3.97
CA ARG A 4 -17.07 -2.61 -4.54
C ARG A 4 -18.10 -3.17 -3.58
N ASN A 5 -17.80 -4.32 -2.96
CA ASN A 5 -18.78 -5.07 -2.15
C ASN A 5 -18.50 -5.02 -0.65
N GLY A 6 -17.34 -4.50 -0.24
CA GLY A 6 -16.94 -4.47 1.17
C GLY A 6 -17.75 -3.47 2.00
N ARG A 7 -17.62 -3.59 3.33
CA ARG A 7 -18.16 -2.64 4.31
C ARG A 7 -17.16 -2.43 5.44
N ASP A 8 -16.88 -1.19 5.81
CA ASP A 8 -15.85 -0.89 6.82
C ASP A 8 -16.24 -1.28 8.25
N SER A 9 -17.52 -1.59 8.48
CA SER A 9 -17.99 -2.21 9.72
C SER A 9 -17.84 -3.74 9.75
N ALA A 10 -17.41 -4.37 8.65
CA ALA A 10 -17.17 -5.81 8.60
C ALA A 10 -15.84 -6.19 9.27
N SER A 11 -15.66 -7.47 9.58
CA SER A 11 -14.45 -7.93 10.29
C SER A 11 -13.17 -7.84 9.46
N GLY A 12 -13.26 -7.94 8.13
CA GLY A 12 -12.10 -8.08 7.25
C GLY A 12 -11.44 -9.47 7.25
N SER A 13 -11.99 -10.43 8.00
CA SER A 13 -11.39 -11.77 8.19
C SER A 13 -11.59 -12.73 7.03
N SER A 14 -12.46 -12.40 6.07
CA SER A 14 -12.73 -13.20 4.88
C SER A 14 -13.13 -12.31 3.70
N ARG A 15 -13.21 -12.90 2.51
CA ARG A 15 -13.72 -12.20 1.32
C ARG A 15 -15.19 -11.79 1.48
N ALA A 16 -16.01 -12.65 2.09
CA ALA A 16 -17.43 -12.38 2.33
C ALA A 16 -17.68 -11.29 3.39
N SER A 17 -16.70 -11.08 4.28
CA SER A 17 -16.73 -10.05 5.33
C SER A 17 -15.66 -8.98 5.10
N ALA A 18 -15.33 -8.69 3.84
CA ALA A 18 -14.27 -7.75 3.51
C ALA A 18 -14.61 -6.31 3.93
N LEU A 19 -13.59 -5.61 4.44
CA LEU A 19 -13.61 -4.15 4.56
C LEU A 19 -13.71 -3.50 3.19
N ARG A 20 -14.28 -2.29 3.10
CA ARG A 20 -14.43 -1.57 1.84
C ARG A 20 -13.18 -0.77 1.49
N THR A 21 -12.61 -0.08 2.48
CA THR A 21 -11.50 0.86 2.29
C THR A 21 -10.19 0.29 2.81
N LEU A 22 -9.10 0.76 2.24
CA LEU A 22 -7.76 0.53 2.76
C LEU A 22 -7.52 1.33 4.03
N SER A 23 -8.21 2.47 4.20
CA SER A 23 -8.19 3.24 5.45
C SER A 23 -8.68 2.41 6.64
N ALA A 24 -9.82 1.72 6.49
CA ALA A 24 -10.34 0.84 7.54
C ALA A 24 -9.41 -0.34 7.82
N ALA A 25 -8.82 -0.94 6.78
CA ALA A 25 -7.85 -2.04 6.97
C ALA A 25 -6.56 -1.58 7.66
N TRP A 26 -6.03 -0.41 7.28
CA TRP A 26 -4.83 0.15 7.88
C TRP A 26 -5.04 0.57 9.34
N ALA A 27 -6.23 1.06 9.68
CA ALA A 27 -6.61 1.41 11.05
C ALA A 27 -6.65 0.19 12.00
N GLN A 28 -6.83 -1.03 11.47
CA GLN A 28 -6.75 -2.26 12.27
C GLN A 28 -5.31 -2.66 12.61
N VAL A 29 -4.31 -2.07 11.94
CA VAL A 29 -2.89 -2.30 12.25
C VAL A 29 -2.47 -1.33 13.35
N PRO A 30 -2.05 -1.83 14.53
CA PRO A 30 -1.65 -0.97 15.63
C PRO A 30 -0.50 -0.04 15.22
N GLU A 31 -0.64 1.24 15.54
CA GLU A 31 0.51 2.13 15.61
C GLU A 31 1.40 1.69 16.75
N SER A 32 2.72 1.69 16.53
CA SER A 32 3.65 1.22 17.54
C SER A 32 4.99 1.90 17.42
N THR A 33 5.63 2.13 18.56
CA THR A 33 7.04 2.51 18.66
C THR A 33 7.96 1.29 18.66
N ALA A 34 7.41 0.09 18.81
CA ALA A 34 8.11 -1.19 18.75
C ALA A 34 7.65 -2.03 17.56
N LYS A 35 8.51 -2.94 17.08
CA LYS A 35 8.12 -3.86 16.00
C LYS A 35 7.02 -4.81 16.49
N THR A 36 5.99 -5.05 15.66
CA THR A 36 4.95 -6.03 15.96
C THR A 36 5.51 -7.46 15.93
N GLY A 37 5.03 -8.31 16.84
CA GLY A 37 5.26 -9.76 16.82
C GLY A 37 4.31 -10.51 15.87
N THR A 38 3.22 -9.87 15.43
CA THR A 38 2.19 -10.46 14.57
C THR A 38 2.21 -9.81 13.20
N GLY A 39 2.37 -10.62 12.16
CA GLY A 39 2.32 -10.15 10.78
C GLY A 39 0.90 -9.83 10.34
N VAL A 40 0.76 -8.84 9.46
CA VAL A 40 -0.54 -8.47 8.88
C VAL A 40 -0.47 -8.66 7.37
N ARG A 41 -1.49 -9.29 6.81
CA ARG A 41 -1.68 -9.38 5.36
C ARG A 41 -3.05 -8.87 4.97
N VAL A 42 -3.07 -7.79 4.20
CA VAL A 42 -4.27 -7.23 3.58
C VAL A 42 -4.36 -7.78 2.16
N MET A 43 -5.31 -8.70 1.97
CA MET A 43 -5.68 -9.19 0.63
C MET A 43 -6.68 -8.20 0.00
N ILE A 44 -6.38 -7.71 -1.19
CA ILE A 44 -7.13 -6.65 -1.87
C ILE A 44 -7.73 -7.19 -3.16
N THR A 45 -9.05 -7.21 -3.27
CA THR A 45 -9.72 -7.68 -4.50
C THR A 45 -9.61 -6.66 -5.62
N ALA A 46 -9.78 -7.12 -6.85
CA ALA A 46 -9.66 -6.28 -8.05
C ALA A 46 -10.56 -5.03 -7.99
N GLY A 47 -10.02 -3.92 -8.49
CA GLY A 47 -10.71 -2.63 -8.52
C GLY A 47 -9.76 -1.45 -8.43
N THR A 48 -10.34 -0.25 -8.56
CA THR A 48 -9.63 1.02 -8.42
C THR A 48 -10.00 1.64 -7.08
N PHE A 49 -9.00 1.99 -6.30
CA PHE A 49 -9.14 2.72 -5.04
C PHE A 49 -8.83 4.19 -5.31
N THR A 50 -9.82 5.04 -5.10
CA THR A 50 -9.65 6.50 -5.13
C THR A 50 -8.94 6.99 -3.86
N ALA A 51 -8.45 8.22 -3.88
CA ALA A 51 -7.68 8.80 -2.77
C ALA A 51 -8.43 8.80 -1.43
N ASP A 52 -9.76 8.91 -1.43
CA ASP A 52 -10.63 8.85 -0.25
C ASP A 52 -10.82 7.43 0.31
N MET A 53 -10.50 6.39 -0.47
CA MET A 53 -10.59 4.98 -0.06
C MET A 53 -9.30 4.46 0.57
N GLN A 54 -8.28 5.31 0.70
CA GLN A 54 -6.97 4.97 1.27
C GLN A 54 -6.50 6.03 2.27
N PRO A 55 -5.57 5.69 3.20
CA PRO A 55 -4.96 6.68 4.06
C PRO A 55 -4.26 7.77 3.25
N ARG A 56 -4.46 9.03 3.63
CA ARG A 56 -3.64 10.14 3.12
C ARG A 56 -2.16 9.92 3.48
N TYR A 57 -1.91 9.37 4.67
CA TYR A 57 -0.57 9.00 5.13
C TYR A 57 -0.57 7.57 5.66
N TRP A 58 0.32 6.75 5.13
CA TRP A 58 0.58 5.38 5.55
C TRP A 58 1.75 5.38 6.53
N SER A 59 1.49 5.69 7.79
CA SER A 59 2.58 6.01 8.73
C SER A 59 2.61 5.17 10.00
N GLY A 60 3.78 5.04 10.63
CA GLY A 60 3.88 4.62 12.05
C GLY A 60 3.53 3.16 12.37
N ARG A 61 3.53 2.27 11.36
CA ARG A 61 3.35 0.83 11.55
C ARG A 61 4.68 0.11 11.35
N LEU A 62 5.16 -0.58 12.38
CA LEU A 62 6.51 -1.17 12.40
C LEU A 62 6.41 -2.70 12.33
N GLY A 63 6.52 -3.27 11.13
CA GLY A 63 6.62 -4.71 10.93
C GLY A 63 7.97 -5.30 11.39
N ALA A 64 8.08 -6.62 11.36
CA ALA A 64 9.33 -7.34 11.59
C ALA A 64 9.58 -8.35 10.47
N ARG A 65 10.82 -8.86 10.35
CA ARG A 65 11.18 -9.89 9.35
C ARG A 65 10.27 -11.12 9.41
N GLY A 66 9.93 -11.59 10.62
CA GLY A 66 9.01 -12.71 10.85
C GLY A 66 7.53 -12.31 10.89
N ALA A 67 7.23 -11.01 10.89
CA ALA A 67 5.90 -10.44 11.05
C ALA A 67 5.74 -9.17 10.17
N PRO A 68 5.83 -9.29 8.84
CA PRO A 68 5.76 -8.14 7.94
C PRO A 68 4.34 -7.59 7.82
N LEU A 69 4.23 -6.38 7.27
CA LEU A 69 2.99 -5.77 6.82
C LEU A 69 2.89 -5.97 5.31
N ILE A 70 1.88 -6.69 4.85
CA ILE A 70 1.76 -7.06 3.44
C ILE A 70 0.46 -6.48 2.87
N LEU A 71 0.56 -5.70 1.80
CA LEU A 71 -0.57 -5.31 0.95
C LEU A 71 -0.46 -6.09 -0.36
N GLN A 72 -1.46 -6.92 -0.68
CA GLN A 72 -1.36 -7.87 -1.78
C GLN A 72 -2.64 -7.95 -2.61
N ALA A 73 -2.50 -7.93 -3.94
CA ALA A 73 -3.61 -8.22 -4.85
C ALA A 73 -4.09 -9.68 -4.69
N ALA A 74 -5.40 -9.85 -4.53
CA ALA A 74 -6.04 -11.14 -4.31
C ALA A 74 -6.45 -11.83 -5.61
N ASP A 75 -6.66 -11.06 -6.69
CA ASP A 75 -7.27 -11.54 -7.94
C ASP A 75 -6.29 -11.51 -9.12
N GLY A 76 -4.99 -11.60 -8.82
CA GLY A 76 -3.90 -11.55 -9.81
C GLY A 76 -3.14 -10.22 -9.80
N ASP A 77 -1.96 -10.23 -10.41
CA ASP A 77 -1.11 -9.05 -10.42
C ASP A 77 -1.73 -7.91 -11.21
N THR A 78 -1.55 -6.69 -10.73
CA THR A 78 -2.05 -5.45 -11.33
C THR A 78 -3.58 -5.34 -11.43
N SER A 79 -4.33 -6.29 -10.85
CA SER A 79 -5.81 -6.24 -10.79
C SER A 79 -6.33 -5.13 -9.86
N VAL A 80 -5.45 -4.59 -9.00
CA VAL A 80 -5.71 -3.52 -8.04
C VAL A 80 -4.95 -2.27 -8.46
N THR A 81 -5.66 -1.16 -8.64
CA THR A 81 -5.06 0.16 -8.85
C THR A 81 -5.31 1.04 -7.63
N LEU A 82 -4.22 1.53 -7.03
CA LEU A 82 -4.23 2.48 -5.92
C LEU A 82 -3.89 3.88 -6.42
N ALA A 83 -4.43 4.90 -5.76
CA ALA A 83 -4.00 6.29 -5.93
C ALA A 83 -2.62 6.52 -5.29
N ASP A 84 -2.08 7.74 -5.42
CA ASP A 84 -0.78 8.14 -4.86
C ASP A 84 -0.62 7.69 -3.39
N MET A 85 0.57 7.18 -3.03
CA MET A 85 0.86 6.65 -1.69
C MET A 85 1.95 7.46 -1.00
N ASN A 86 1.62 8.08 0.14
CA ASN A 86 2.59 8.77 0.99
C ASN A 86 2.86 7.96 2.26
N VAL A 87 4.02 7.31 2.33
CA VAL A 87 4.41 6.36 3.37
C VAL A 87 5.50 6.98 4.25
N TYR A 88 5.35 6.91 5.57
CA TYR A 88 6.29 7.54 6.50
C TYR A 88 6.58 6.68 7.73
N ASN A 89 7.85 6.44 8.05
CA ASN A 89 8.25 5.68 9.23
C ASN A 89 7.56 4.31 9.32
N VAL A 90 7.67 3.53 8.24
CA VAL A 90 7.13 2.16 8.15
C VAL A 90 8.28 1.19 7.94
N THR A 91 8.19 0.02 8.57
CA THR A 91 9.22 -1.02 8.49
C THR A 91 8.64 -2.37 8.10
N HIS A 92 9.35 -3.16 7.28
CA HIS A 92 8.89 -4.46 6.77
C HIS A 92 7.53 -4.38 6.04
N LEU A 93 7.36 -3.37 5.18
CA LEU A 93 6.18 -3.20 4.32
C LEU A 93 6.42 -3.83 2.96
N TYR A 94 5.55 -4.77 2.57
CA TYR A 94 5.61 -5.46 1.29
C TYR A 94 4.37 -5.12 0.46
N LEU A 95 4.59 -4.57 -0.73
CA LEU A 95 3.57 -4.37 -1.74
C LEU A 95 3.73 -5.47 -2.80
N ILE A 96 2.66 -6.23 -3.06
CA ILE A 96 2.72 -7.41 -3.92
C ILE A 96 1.60 -7.39 -4.96
N GLY A 97 1.97 -7.37 -6.24
CA GLY A 97 1.00 -7.45 -7.34
C GLY A 97 0.13 -6.20 -7.50
N LEU A 98 0.55 -5.04 -6.97
CA LEU A 98 -0.27 -3.82 -6.95
C LEU A 98 0.14 -2.86 -8.07
N ARG A 99 -0.85 -2.15 -8.63
CA ARG A 99 -0.60 -0.94 -9.42
C ARG A 99 -0.79 0.28 -8.54
N VAL A 100 0.15 1.22 -8.59
CA VAL A 100 -0.01 2.56 -8.01
C VAL A 100 0.05 3.55 -9.17
N ALA A 101 -0.99 4.34 -9.34
CA ALA A 101 -1.08 5.30 -10.42
C ALA A 101 -1.70 6.60 -9.91
N GLY A 102 -1.05 7.72 -10.20
CA GLY A 102 -1.41 8.97 -9.58
C GLY A 102 -0.88 10.21 -10.31
N TYR A 103 -1.22 11.37 -9.79
CA TYR A 103 -0.99 12.67 -10.44
C TYR A 103 -0.22 13.64 -9.55
N GLU A 104 0.06 13.26 -8.29
CA GLU A 104 0.81 14.09 -7.36
C GLU A 104 2.30 14.13 -7.72
N ALA A 105 3.04 15.02 -7.07
CA ALA A 105 4.48 15.17 -7.26
C ALA A 105 5.25 13.84 -7.12
N ASN A 106 4.75 12.94 -6.26
CA ASN A 106 5.29 11.60 -6.05
C ASN A 106 4.18 10.54 -6.09
N VAL A 107 4.21 9.63 -7.08
CA VAL A 107 3.19 8.56 -7.17
C VAL A 107 3.31 7.58 -6.01
N PHE A 108 4.55 7.21 -5.67
CA PHE A 108 4.86 6.54 -4.42
C PHE A 108 5.98 7.27 -3.71
N HIS A 109 5.71 7.74 -2.49
CA HIS A 109 6.69 8.35 -1.62
C HIS A 109 6.88 7.50 -0.36
N CYS A 110 8.13 7.20 -0.03
CA CYS A 110 8.50 6.65 1.28
C CYS A 110 9.53 7.53 1.94
N GLU A 111 9.29 7.94 3.18
CA GLU A 111 10.25 8.64 4.01
C GLU A 111 10.54 7.85 5.29
N ARG A 112 11.83 7.68 5.65
CA ARG A 112 12.29 6.94 6.84
C ARG A 112 11.76 5.50 6.91
N CYS A 113 11.64 4.86 5.75
CA CYS A 113 11.17 3.49 5.65
C CYS A 113 12.34 2.48 5.63
N TYR A 114 12.16 1.33 6.28
CA TYR A 114 13.20 0.28 6.34
C TYR A 114 12.64 -1.09 5.94
N HIS A 115 13.38 -1.86 5.14
CA HIS A 115 12.96 -3.19 4.68
C HIS A 115 11.64 -3.15 3.89
N VAL A 116 11.60 -2.38 2.81
CA VAL A 116 10.42 -2.30 1.93
C VAL A 116 10.63 -3.22 0.73
N LEU A 117 9.61 -4.02 0.39
CA LEU A 117 9.61 -4.87 -0.79
C LEU A 117 8.50 -4.44 -1.73
N PHE A 118 8.85 -4.24 -2.99
CA PHE A 118 7.92 -4.18 -4.11
C PHE A 118 8.12 -5.44 -4.94
N ARG A 119 7.07 -6.25 -5.11
CA ARG A 119 7.14 -7.46 -5.92
C ARG A 119 5.99 -7.50 -6.91
N ARG A 120 6.32 -7.55 -8.20
CA ARG A 120 5.35 -7.57 -9.31
C ARG A 120 4.39 -6.38 -9.26
N CYS A 121 4.92 -5.23 -8.86
CA CYS A 121 4.17 -3.98 -8.80
C CYS A 121 4.40 -3.15 -10.06
N SER A 122 3.47 -2.25 -10.36
CA SER A 122 3.66 -1.27 -11.42
C SER A 122 3.34 0.14 -10.92
N PHE A 123 4.23 1.09 -11.16
CA PHE A 123 4.07 2.50 -10.77
C PHE A 123 3.97 3.35 -12.01
N TRP A 124 3.00 4.27 -12.07
CA TRP A 124 2.80 5.10 -13.26
C TRP A 124 2.37 6.50 -12.86
N ALA A 125 3.03 7.51 -13.41
CA ALA A 125 2.43 8.83 -13.50
C ALA A 125 1.23 8.72 -14.45
N ALA A 126 0.06 9.12 -14.01
CA ALA A 126 -1.09 9.16 -14.88
C ALA A 126 -0.91 10.32 -15.89
N SER A 127 -1.20 10.05 -17.17
CA SER A 127 -1.06 11.03 -18.26
C SER A 127 -2.24 12.00 -18.26
N GLY A 128 -1.98 13.31 -18.41
CA GLY A 128 -3.02 14.32 -18.59
C GLY A 128 -2.64 15.69 -18.03
N GLU A 129 -3.41 16.72 -18.41
CA GLU A 129 -3.32 18.04 -17.78
C GLU A 129 -3.61 17.93 -16.27
N GLY A 130 -2.77 18.53 -15.44
CA GLY A 130 -2.87 18.48 -13.99
C GLY A 130 -1.95 17.45 -13.30
N SER A 131 -1.24 16.60 -14.05
CA SER A 131 -0.15 15.81 -13.46
C SER A 131 1.00 16.73 -13.04
N SER A 132 1.37 16.64 -11.76
CA SER A 132 2.49 17.36 -11.16
C SER A 132 3.68 16.44 -10.86
N THR A 133 3.62 15.19 -11.33
CA THR A 133 4.59 14.15 -10.97
C THR A 133 6.00 14.50 -11.43
N ALA A 134 6.88 14.66 -10.44
CA ALA A 134 8.31 14.83 -10.63
C ALA A 134 9.05 13.49 -10.49
N GLU A 135 8.61 12.65 -9.54
CA GLU A 135 9.23 11.36 -9.24
C GLU A 135 8.14 10.27 -9.16
N VAL A 136 8.22 9.24 -10.00
CA VAL A 136 7.23 8.13 -9.92
C VAL A 136 7.41 7.34 -8.61
N VAL A 137 8.65 7.12 -8.19
CA VAL A 137 8.99 6.49 -6.91
C VAL A 137 10.06 7.33 -6.21
N LYS A 138 9.71 7.95 -5.09
CA LYS A 138 10.62 8.71 -4.23
C LYS A 138 10.90 7.94 -2.94
N LEU A 139 12.19 7.67 -2.69
CA LEU A 139 12.67 7.01 -1.48
C LEU A 139 13.60 7.97 -0.74
N ASN A 140 13.13 8.51 0.38
CA ASN A 140 13.83 9.51 1.17
C ASN A 140 14.24 8.93 2.54
N GLN A 141 15.53 8.93 2.87
CA GLN A 141 16.04 8.38 4.14
C GLN A 141 15.62 6.92 4.38
N CYS A 142 15.56 6.11 3.31
CA CYS A 142 15.20 4.71 3.36
C CYS A 142 16.43 3.78 3.37
N ALA A 143 16.27 2.57 3.90
CA ALA A 143 17.29 1.51 3.75
C ALA A 143 16.66 0.11 3.60
N GLY A 144 17.34 -0.77 2.86
CA GLY A 144 16.87 -2.14 2.62
C GLY A 144 15.61 -2.19 1.73
N VAL A 145 15.59 -1.42 0.64
CA VAL A 145 14.47 -1.43 -0.32
C VAL A 145 14.78 -2.39 -1.47
N TYR A 146 13.81 -3.23 -1.83
CA TYR A 146 13.93 -4.22 -2.91
C TYR A 146 12.79 -4.08 -3.91
N MET A 147 13.10 -4.18 -5.20
CA MET A 147 12.14 -4.18 -6.30
C MET A 147 12.36 -5.43 -7.14
N GLU A 148 11.32 -6.26 -7.28
CA GLU A 148 11.40 -7.57 -7.93
C GLU A 148 10.29 -7.70 -8.97
N GLY A 149 10.66 -7.77 -10.25
CA GLY A 149 9.69 -7.88 -11.35
C GLY A 149 8.73 -6.69 -11.43
N CYS A 150 9.19 -5.48 -11.07
CA CYS A 150 8.39 -4.27 -11.10
C CYS A 150 8.55 -3.51 -12.42
N ALA A 151 7.53 -2.72 -12.76
CA ALA A 151 7.58 -1.69 -13.80
C ALA A 151 7.44 -0.30 -13.15
N VAL A 152 8.22 0.68 -13.63
CA VAL A 152 8.22 2.09 -13.18
C VAL A 152 8.29 2.97 -14.40
#